data_AF-A0A346MWR0-F1
#
_entry.id   AF-A0A346MWR0-F1
#
_cell.length_a   1.000
_cell.length_b   1.000
_cell.length_c   1.000
_cell.angle_alpha   90.00
_cell.angle_beta   90.00
_cell.angle_gamma   90.00
#
_symmetry.space_group_name_H-M   'P 1'
#
loop_
_entity.id
_entity.type
_entity.pdbx_description
1 polymer ?
#
loop_
_entity_poly.entity_id
_entity_poly.type
_entity_poly.pdbx_seq_one_letter_code
_entity_poly.pdbx_strand_id
1 'polypeptide(L)' 'MRHILLGAILAAMATPALSTKACEELGAEISAKIESKGIRSYSLKLVPAAQVGEQTVVGSCESGAMKLVYRRR' A
#
# COMPACT_ATOMS: atom_id res chain seq x y z
N MET A 1 -2.69 -36.87 -24.93
CA MET A 1 -4.12 -36.48 -24.97
C MET A 1 -4.62 -36.45 -23.54
N ARG A 2 -5.15 -35.39 -22.94
CA ARG A 2 -5.24 -33.97 -23.25
C ARG A 2 -6.08 -33.42 -22.08
N HIS A 3 -5.52 -32.46 -21.34
CA HIS A 3 -6.24 -31.52 -20.48
C HIS A 3 -6.86 -32.12 -19.20
N ILE A 4 -6.95 -31.44 -18.07
CA ILE A 4 -7.19 -30.02 -17.90
C ILE A 4 -6.51 -29.55 -16.59
N LEU A 5 -5.68 -28.52 -16.74
CA LEU A 5 -5.33 -27.54 -15.72
C LEU A 5 -6.62 -26.87 -15.19
N LEU A 6 -7.07 -27.22 -13.99
CA LEU A 6 -7.98 -26.38 -13.20
C LEU A 6 -7.31 -26.25 -11.83
N GLY A 7 -6.49 -25.22 -11.63
CA GLY A 7 -7.03 -23.88 -11.38
C GLY A 7 -7.23 -23.70 -9.87
N ALA A 8 -6.16 -23.91 -9.10
CA ALA A 8 -6.12 -23.56 -7.68
C ALA A 8 -6.07 -22.04 -7.57
N ILE A 9 -7.23 -21.39 -7.64
CA ILE A 9 -7.36 -19.99 -7.26
C ILE A 9 -8.38 -19.96 -6.13
N LEU A 10 -7.81 -20.11 -4.93
CA LEU A 10 -8.45 -19.80 -3.67
C LEU A 10 -8.69 -18.27 -3.68
N ALA A 11 -9.85 -17.84 -4.18
CA ALA A 11 -10.30 -16.47 -4.05
C ALA A 11 -10.67 -16.24 -2.58
N ALA A 12 -9.67 -15.91 -1.78
CA ALA A 12 -9.84 -15.43 -0.43
C ALA A 12 -10.65 -14.13 -0.46
N MET A 13 -11.92 -14.25 -0.08
CA MET A 13 -12.67 -13.29 0.75
C MET A 13 -12.20 -11.83 0.65
N ALA A 14 -12.76 -11.07 -0.30
CA ALA A 14 -12.78 -9.62 -0.17
C ALA A 14 -13.90 -9.23 0.81
N THR A 15 -13.66 -9.39 2.11
CA THR A 15 -14.48 -8.77 3.15
C THR A 15 -14.12 -7.28 3.24
N PRO A 16 -15.07 -6.33 3.11
CA PRO A 16 -14.80 -4.92 3.33
C PRO A 16 -14.78 -4.67 4.85
N ALA A 17 -13.78 -5.19 5.54
CA ALA A 17 -13.57 -4.98 6.98
C ALA A 17 -12.14 -4.47 7.26
N LEU A 18 -11.51 -3.83 6.27
CA LEU A 18 -10.06 -3.64 6.22
C LEU A 18 -9.63 -2.19 5.94
N SER A 19 -10.38 -1.18 6.39
CA SER A 19 -9.97 0.22 6.17
C SER A 19 -8.57 0.51 6.74
N THR A 20 -8.17 -0.19 7.81
CA THR A 20 -6.83 -0.08 8.42
C THR A 20 -5.79 -1.01 7.76
N LYS A 21 -6.15 -2.26 7.45
CA LYS A 21 -5.20 -3.20 6.78
C LYS A 21 -4.81 -2.73 5.38
N ALA A 22 -5.72 -2.08 4.66
CA ALA A 22 -5.43 -1.55 3.33
C ALA A 22 -4.31 -0.49 3.37
N CYS A 23 -4.20 0.33 4.42
CA CYS A 23 -3.09 1.29 4.56
C CYS A 23 -1.74 0.57 4.78
N GLU A 24 -1.75 -0.49 5.57
CA GLU A 24 -0.54 -1.23 5.98
C GLU A 24 0.02 -2.06 4.82
N GLU A 25 -0.85 -2.75 4.09
CA GLU A 25 -0.49 -3.53 2.90
C GLU A 25 0.04 -2.62 1.78
N LEU A 26 -0.66 -1.51 1.51
CA LEU A 26 -0.20 -0.51 0.53
C LEU A 26 1.15 0.10 0.94
N GLY A 27 1.34 0.36 2.24
CA GLY A 27 2.61 0.85 2.78
C GLY A 27 3.77 -0.14 2.61
N ALA A 28 3.52 -1.43 2.80
CA ALA A 28 4.51 -2.50 2.59
C ALA A 28 4.91 -2.63 1.11
N GLU A 29 3.94 -2.59 0.18
CA GLU A 29 4.23 -2.60 -1.26
C GLU A 29 5.05 -1.38 -1.71
N ILE A 30 4.71 -0.20 -1.20
CA ILE A 30 5.44 1.04 -1.48
C ILE A 30 6.85 0.96 -0.92
N SER A 31 7.01 0.44 0.30
CA SER A 31 8.33 0.21 0.93
C SER A 31 9.20 -0.70 0.07
N ALA A 32 8.65 -1.84 -0.36
CA ALA A 32 9.35 -2.78 -1.23
C ALA A 32 9.77 -2.14 -2.57
N LYS A 33 8.90 -1.31 -3.17
CA LYS A 33 9.22 -0.56 -4.40
C LYS A 33 10.29 0.53 -4.19
N ILE A 34 10.33 1.16 -3.02
CA ILE A 34 11.35 2.17 -2.67
C ILE A 34 12.70 1.49 -2.43
N GLU A 35 12.70 0.37 -1.72
CA GLU A 35 13.89 -0.43 -1.45
C GLU A 35 14.45 -1.08 -2.70
N SER A 36 13.60 -1.54 -3.63
CA SER A 36 14.05 -2.06 -4.92
C SER A 36 14.73 -0.99 -5.79
N LYS A 37 14.42 0.29 -5.55
CA LYS A 37 15.13 1.43 -6.15
C LYS A 37 16.43 1.78 -5.41
N GLY A 38 16.81 1.03 -4.37
CA GLY A 38 18.02 1.25 -3.58
C GLY A 38 17.91 2.38 -2.56
N ILE A 39 16.70 2.88 -2.28
CA ILE A 39 16.49 3.97 -1.33
C ILE A 39 16.29 3.35 0.06
N ARG A 40 17.30 3.45 0.92
CA ARG A 40 17.29 2.86 2.28
C ARG A 40 17.03 3.89 3.39
N SER A 41 17.12 5.18 3.07
CA SER A 41 16.93 6.29 4.02
C SER A 41 15.62 7.02 3.75
N TYR A 42 14.51 6.37 4.06
CA TYR A 42 13.18 6.95 3.91
C TYR A 42 12.30 6.66 5.13
N SER A 43 11.23 7.43 5.25
CA SER A 43 10.20 7.26 6.26
C SER A 43 8.84 7.43 5.60
N LEU A 44 7.94 6.48 5.85
CA LEU A 44 6.54 6.55 5.46
C LEU A 44 5.73 6.92 6.70
N LYS A 45 4.92 7.98 6.60
CA LYS A 45 4.08 8.45 7.69
C LYS A 45 2.64 8.56 7.22
N LEU A 46 1.70 8.06 8.01
CA LEU A 46 0.28 8.28 7.76
C LEU A 46 -0.11 9.64 8.34
N VAL A 47 -0.70 10.49 7.51
CA VAL A 47 -1.19 11.82 7.93
C VAL A 47 -2.60 12.02 7.39
N PRO A 48 -3.46 12.77 8.09
CA PRO A 48 -4.76 13.16 7.54
C PRO A 48 -4.59 13.92 6.23
N ALA A 49 -5.49 13.71 5.26
CA ALA A 49 -5.42 14.37 3.95
C ALA A 49 -5.40 15.90 4.04
N ALA A 50 -6.06 16.47 5.05
CA ALA A 50 -6.05 17.90 5.34
C ALA A 50 -4.70 18.41 5.88
N GLN A 51 -3.84 17.52 6.38
CA GLN A 51 -2.53 17.84 6.95
C GLN A 51 -1.37 17.41 6.05
N VAL A 52 -1.68 16.96 4.84
CA VAL A 52 -0.67 16.73 3.80
C VAL A 52 -0.17 18.10 3.35
N GLY A 53 0.91 18.56 3.98
CA GLY A 53 1.63 19.77 3.56
C GLY A 53 2.42 19.52 2.27
N GLU A 54 3.64 20.04 2.19
CA GLU A 54 4.54 19.90 1.02
C GLU A 54 5.20 18.51 0.89
N GLN A 55 4.64 17.48 1.51
CA GLN A 55 5.21 16.14 1.54
C GLN A 55 4.75 15.31 0.34
N THR A 56 5.63 14.44 -0.16
CA THR A 56 5.30 13.55 -1.28
C THR A 56 4.28 12.51 -0.84
N VAL A 57 3.06 12.56 -1.38
CA VAL A 57 2.06 11.51 -1.18
C VAL A 57 2.39 10.32 -2.07
N VAL A 58 2.58 9.15 -1.47
CA VAL A 58 2.84 7.90 -2.20
C VAL A 58 1.66 6.94 -2.16
N GLY A 59 0.66 7.22 -1.31
CA GLY A 59 -0.57 6.46 -1.23
C GLY A 59 -1.65 7.21 -0.47
N SER A 60 -2.89 6.78 -0.65
CA SER A 60 -4.06 7.26 0.11
C SER A 60 -4.88 6.06 0.54
N CYS A 61 -5.37 6.08 1.76
CA CYS A 61 -6.20 5.03 2.32
C CYS A 61 -7.38 5.62 3.09
N GLU A 62 -8.26 4.76 3.59
CA GLU A 62 -9.51 5.18 4.24
C GLU A 62 -10.37 6.07 3.31
N SER A 63 -10.52 5.63 2.05
CA SER A 63 -11.23 6.37 0.98
C SER A 63 -10.69 7.78 0.69
N GLY A 64 -9.43 8.05 1.06
CA GLY A 64 -8.78 9.34 0.84
C GLY A 64 -8.78 10.26 2.06
N ALA A 65 -9.32 9.84 3.21
CA ALA A 65 -9.24 10.59 4.47
C ALA A 65 -7.80 10.59 5.04
N MET A 66 -7.05 9.51 4.83
CA MET A 66 -5.67 9.36 5.28
C MET A 66 -4.74 9.23 4.07
N LYS A 67 -3.57 9.87 4.14
CA LYS A 67 -2.53 9.78 3.11
C LYS A 67 -1.23 9.27 3.70
N LEU A 68 -0.57 8.40 2.95
CA LEU A 68 0.77 7.92 3.25
C LEU A 68 1.76 8.85 2.58
N VAL A 69 2.46 9.64 3.40
CA VAL A 69 3.49 10.56 2.94
C VAL A 69 4.86 9.93 3.05
N TYR A 70 5.65 10.12 2.01
CA TYR A 70 7.03 9.73 1.91
C TYR A 70 7.92 10.90 2.28
N ARG A 71 8.92 10.63 3.13
CA ARG A 71 9.98 11.56 3.47
C ARG A 71 11.31 10.87 3.32
N ARG A 72 12.13 11.34 2.38
CA ARG A 72 13.53 10.95 2.28
C ARG A 72 14.34 11.68 3.35
N ARG A 73 15.27 10.97 3.99
CA ARG A 73 16.25 11.56 4.90
C ARG A 73 17.52 11.95 4.16
#